data_AF-A0A928XGX5-F1
#
_entry.id   AF-A0A928XGX5-F1
#
_cell.length_a   1.000
_cell.length_b   1.000
_cell.length_c   1.000
_cell.angle_alpha   90.00
_cell.angle_beta   90.00
_cell.angle_gamma   90.00
#
_symmetry.space_group_name_H-M   'P 1'
#
loop_
_entity.id
_entity.type
_entity.pdbx_description
1 polymer ?
#
loop_
_entity_poly.entity_id
_entity_poly.type
_entity_poly.pdbx_seq_one_letter_code
_entity_poly.pdbx_strand_id
1 'polypeptide(L)'
;MSRKSRPTHKPEPARQPAWLPIIAGAAILLVVMGLALWWSSTNSGPATAPQAGSGVPKLVVDRTSIDDGYVKFGAPVRATFKLSNSGSQPLQLLGEPKVELIEGC
;
A
#
# COMPACT_ATOMS: atom_id res chain seq x y z
N MET A 1 4.56 -87.29 -16.68
CA MET A 1 4.67 -85.85 -16.99
C MET A 1 4.64 -85.07 -15.68
N SER A 2 5.78 -84.52 -15.24
CA SER A 2 5.97 -83.91 -13.92
C SER A 2 5.64 -82.42 -13.95
N ARG A 3 4.64 -81.98 -13.17
CA ARG A 3 4.32 -80.54 -12.98
C ARG A 3 5.36 -79.92 -12.06
N LYS A 4 6.18 -79.01 -12.61
CA LYS A 4 7.16 -78.22 -11.86
C LYS A 4 6.45 -77.01 -11.24
N SER A 5 6.18 -77.07 -9.94
CA SER A 5 5.76 -75.93 -9.13
C SER A 5 6.96 -75.06 -8.78
N ARG A 6 6.86 -73.73 -8.96
CA ARG A 6 7.84 -72.72 -8.51
C ARG A 6 7.19 -71.32 -8.49
N PRO A 7 7.71 -70.37 -7.70
CA PRO A 7 7.15 -70.03 -6.39
C PRO A 7 6.45 -68.66 -6.39
N THR A 8 5.50 -68.50 -5.49
CA THR A 8 4.77 -67.25 -5.25
C THR A 8 5.66 -66.25 -4.52
N HIS A 9 6.12 -65.22 -5.21
CA HIS A 9 6.77 -64.06 -4.57
C HIS A 9 5.72 -63.30 -3.76
N LYS A 10 5.89 -63.23 -2.43
CA LYS A 10 5.16 -62.26 -1.59
C LYS A 10 5.75 -60.87 -1.85
N PRO A 11 4.93 -59.84 -2.10
CA PRO A 11 5.42 -58.47 -2.17
C PRO A 11 5.81 -58.02 -0.76
N GLU A 12 7.07 -57.67 -0.59
CA GLU A 12 7.59 -57.01 0.62
C GLU A 12 7.06 -55.57 0.64
N PRO A 13 6.51 -55.07 1.76
CA PRO A 13 6.02 -53.70 1.82
C PRO A 13 7.21 -52.75 1.69
N ALA A 14 7.23 -51.97 0.61
CA ALA A 14 8.24 -50.96 0.36
C ALA A 14 8.30 -49.98 1.54
N ARG A 15 9.41 -50.00 2.30
CA ARG A 15 9.70 -49.00 3.33
C ARG A 15 9.73 -47.63 2.66
N GLN A 16 8.69 -46.84 2.91
CA GLN A 16 8.65 -45.46 2.45
C GLN A 16 9.82 -44.71 3.08
N PRO A 17 10.65 -44.04 2.27
CA PRO A 17 11.84 -43.40 2.80
C PRO A 17 11.45 -42.16 3.61
N ALA A 18 12.03 -42.02 4.81
CA ALA A 18 11.60 -41.12 5.89
C ALA A 18 11.63 -39.60 5.58
N TRP A 19 12.04 -39.21 4.36
CA TRP A 19 12.11 -37.83 3.87
C TRP A 19 10.84 -37.39 3.13
N LEU A 20 9.98 -38.32 2.71
CA LEU A 20 8.70 -38.05 2.08
C LEU A 20 7.75 -37.13 2.90
N PRO A 21 7.59 -37.28 4.23
CA PRO A 21 6.72 -36.37 4.98
C PRO A 21 7.28 -34.94 5.06
N ILE A 22 8.60 -34.76 4.99
CA ILE A 22 9.25 -33.44 5.02
C ILE A 22 8.98 -32.70 3.72
N ILE A 23 9.09 -33.37 2.58
CA ILE A 23 8.79 -32.79 1.26
C ILE A 23 7.31 -32.44 1.16
N ALA A 24 6.43 -33.34 1.62
CA ALA A 24 4.99 -33.08 1.64
C ALA A 24 4.65 -31.85 2.50
N GLY A 25 5.25 -31.73 3.69
CA GLY A 25 5.07 -30.58 4.57
C GLY A 25 5.55 -29.27 3.94
N ALA A 26 6.74 -29.26 3.34
CA ALA A 26 7.30 -28.08 2.67
C ALA A 26 6.45 -27.63 1.47
N ALA A 27 5.95 -28.58 0.68
CA ALA A 27 5.09 -28.28 -0.47
C ALA A 27 3.77 -27.63 -0.03
N ILE A 28 3.15 -28.15 1.04
CA ILE A 28 1.91 -27.57 1.59
C ILE A 28 2.15 -26.14 2.09
N LEU A 29 3.26 -25.90 2.78
CA LEU A 29 3.61 -24.59 3.33
C LEU A 29 3.78 -23.54 2.22
N LEU A 30 4.44 -23.92 1.12
CA LEU A 30 4.60 -23.04 -0.05
C LEU A 30 3.26 -22.71 -0.73
N VAL A 31 2.36 -23.68 -0.85
CA VAL A 31 1.02 -23.47 -1.43
C VAL A 31 0.19 -22.51 -0.57
N VAL A 32 0.19 -22.70 0.76
CA VAL A 32 -0.54 -21.83 1.69
C VAL A 32 0.01 -20.40 1.66
N MET A 33 1.34 -20.25 1.61
CA MET A 33 1.98 -18.94 1.53
C MET A 33 1.67 -18.23 0.21
N GLY A 34 1.67 -18.97 -0.92
CA GLY A 34 1.27 -18.44 -2.22
C GLY A 34 -0.19 -17.95 -2.26
N LEU A 35 -1.11 -18.73 -1.69
CA LEU A 35 -2.53 -18.36 -1.58
C LEU A 35 -2.74 -17.11 -0.71
N ALA A 36 -2.04 -17.02 0.43
CA ALA A 36 -2.14 -15.86 1.32
C ALA A 36 -1.65 -14.56 0.65
N LEU A 37 -0.54 -14.65 -0.10
CA LEU A 37 -0.01 -13.51 -0.85
C LEU A 37 -0.92 -13.11 -2.01
N TRP A 38 -1.53 -14.07 -2.70
CA TRP A 38 -2.47 -13.80 -3.78
C TRP A 38 -3.73 -13.08 -3.26
N TRP A 39 -4.34 -13.56 -2.18
CA TRP A 39 -5.49 -12.89 -1.56
C TRP A 39 -5.14 -11.50 -1.01
N SER A 40 -3.93 -11.32 -0.48
CA SER A 40 -3.46 -10.00 -0.02
C SER A 40 -3.28 -9.03 -1.20
N SER A 41 -2.81 -9.51 -2.35
CA SER A 41 -2.65 -8.68 -3.56
C SER A 41 -3.99 -8.29 -4.19
N THR A 42 -5.03 -9.12 -4.10
CA THR A 42 -6.37 -8.79 -4.65
C THR A 42 -7.17 -7.84 -3.74
N ASN A 43 -6.81 -7.77 -2.45
CA ASN A 43 -7.41 -6.83 -1.49
C ASN A 43 -6.73 -5.46 -1.47
N SER A 44 -5.71 -5.24 -2.30
CA SER A 44 -5.26 -3.90 -2.65
C SER A 44 -6.31 -3.28 -3.57
N GLY A 45 -7.43 -2.86 -2.99
CA GLY A 45 -8.51 -2.21 -3.71
C GLY A 45 -7.97 -1.06 -4.56
N PRO A 46 -8.55 -0.80 -5.74
CA PRO A 46 -8.12 0.31 -6.57
C PRO A 46 -8.12 1.56 -5.70
N ALA A 47 -7.02 2.33 -5.73
CA ALA A 47 -6.95 3.65 -5.12
C ALA A 47 -8.22 4.39 -5.55
N THR A 48 -9.13 4.60 -4.60
CA THR A 48 -10.47 5.11 -4.88
C THR A 48 -10.33 6.38 -5.69
N ALA A 49 -10.61 6.31 -6.99
CA ALA A 49 -10.76 7.50 -7.80
C ALA A 49 -11.86 8.33 -7.12
N PRO A 50 -11.62 9.60 -6.78
CA PRO A 50 -12.61 10.39 -6.06
C PRO A 50 -13.89 10.40 -6.89
N GLN A 51 -14.94 9.87 -6.28
CA GLN A 51 -16.26 9.78 -6.87
C GLN A 51 -16.69 11.22 -7.17
N ALA A 52 -16.89 11.54 -8.45
CA ALA A 52 -17.32 12.86 -8.89
C ALA A 52 -18.79 13.09 -8.47
N GLY A 53 -19.03 13.33 -7.17
CA GLY A 53 -20.29 13.88 -6.69
C GLY A 53 -20.45 15.29 -7.25
N SER A 54 -21.66 15.81 -7.42
CA SER A 54 -21.92 17.14 -8.01
C SER A 54 -21.33 18.36 -7.29
N GLY A 55 -20.44 18.14 -6.30
CA GLY A 55 -19.71 19.17 -5.57
C GLY A 55 -18.52 19.74 -6.34
N VAL A 56 -18.08 20.94 -5.94
CA VAL A 56 -16.88 21.59 -6.48
C VAL A 56 -15.84 21.68 -5.36
N PRO A 57 -14.56 21.32 -5.59
CA PRO A 57 -13.50 21.57 -4.63
C PRO A 57 -13.31 23.08 -4.48
N LYS A 58 -13.19 23.57 -3.24
CA LYS A 58 -13.10 25.02 -2.97
C LYS A 58 -12.02 25.32 -1.95
N LEU A 59 -10.93 25.91 -2.41
CA LEU A 59 -9.83 26.36 -1.55
C LEU A 59 -10.19 27.69 -0.88
N VAL A 60 -9.95 27.77 0.43
CA VAL A 60 -10.07 29.00 1.23
C VAL A 60 -8.77 29.20 2.00
N VAL A 61 -8.27 30.43 1.94
CA VAL A 61 -7.13 30.91 2.74
C VAL A 61 -7.68 31.70 3.91
N ASP A 62 -7.15 31.47 5.12
CA ASP A 62 -7.58 32.18 6.33
C ASP A 62 -7.14 33.65 6.37
N ARG A 63 -6.05 34.00 5.66
CA ARG A 63 -5.52 35.36 5.54
C ARG A 63 -4.76 35.54 4.23
N THR A 64 -5.00 36.65 3.53
CA THR A 64 -4.39 36.98 2.24
C THR A 64 -3.18 37.91 2.36
N SER A 65 -3.01 38.54 3.51
CA SER A 65 -1.85 39.38 3.84
C SER A 65 -1.44 39.14 5.28
N ILE A 66 -0.14 39.18 5.54
CA ILE A 66 0.47 39.07 6.86
C ILE A 66 1.45 40.23 6.97
N ASP A 67 1.18 41.13 7.91
CA ASP A 67 2.05 42.23 8.26
C ASP A 67 2.84 41.85 9.51
N ASP A 68 4.16 41.72 9.36
CA ASP A 68 5.08 41.40 10.44
C ASP A 68 5.53 42.65 11.23
N GLY A 69 5.07 43.84 10.82
CA GLY A 69 5.36 45.12 11.45
C GLY A 69 6.85 45.50 11.38
N TYR A 70 7.35 46.15 12.43
CA TYR A 70 8.75 46.57 12.50
C TYR A 70 9.67 45.38 12.81
N VAL A 71 10.32 44.88 11.78
CA VAL A 71 11.32 43.81 11.89
C VAL A 71 12.72 44.41 11.80
N LYS A 72 13.63 43.95 12.67
CA LYS A 72 15.04 44.38 12.63
C LYS A 72 15.71 43.88 11.34
N PHE A 73 16.59 44.71 10.77
CA PHE A 73 17.38 44.33 9.62
C PHE A 73 18.15 43.02 9.87
N GLY A 74 18.05 42.09 8.91
CA GLY A 74 18.71 40.78 8.98
C GLY A 74 18.04 39.75 9.89
N ALA A 75 16.92 40.09 10.57
CA ALA A 75 16.17 39.12 11.36
C ALA A 75 15.27 38.26 10.45
N PRO A 76 15.37 36.92 10.48
CA PRO A 76 14.47 36.06 9.73
C PRO A 76 13.06 36.10 10.30
N VAL A 77 12.06 36.13 9.42
CA VAL A 77 10.64 36.15 9.79
C VAL A 77 9.97 34.89 9.30
N ARG A 78 9.03 34.36 10.10
CA ARG A 78 8.22 33.19 9.73
C ARG A 78 6.74 33.57 9.80
N ALA A 79 6.15 33.76 8.63
CA ALA A 79 4.71 33.88 8.47
C ALA A 79 4.07 32.49 8.29
N THR A 80 2.84 32.30 8.77
CA THR A 80 2.06 31.07 8.58
C THR A 80 0.62 31.41 8.24
N PHE A 81 0.07 30.73 7.24
CA PHE A 81 -1.33 30.79 6.86
C PHE A 81 -1.88 29.37 6.71
N LYS A 82 -3.20 29.25 6.76
CA LYS A 82 -3.91 27.98 6.66
C LYS A 82 -4.69 27.92 5.37
N LEU A 83 -4.56 26.78 4.70
CA LEU A 83 -5.38 26.40 3.57
C LEU A 83 -6.44 25.42 4.04
N SER A 84 -7.68 25.62 3.60
CA SER A 84 -8.80 24.74 3.93
C SER A 84 -9.63 24.44 2.68
N ASN A 85 -10.14 23.22 2.58
CA ASN A 85 -11.12 22.86 1.59
C ASN A 85 -12.52 23.06 2.17
N SER A 86 -13.21 24.09 1.71
CA SER A 86 -14.62 24.37 2.05
C SER A 86 -15.59 23.76 1.04
N GLY A 87 -15.07 23.06 0.03
CA GLY A 87 -15.85 22.38 -0.98
C GLY A 87 -16.37 21.03 -0.52
N SER A 88 -17.30 20.47 -1.29
CA SER A 88 -17.92 19.17 -1.02
C SER A 88 -17.21 17.99 -1.71
N GLN A 89 -16.14 18.27 -2.45
CA GLN A 89 -15.26 17.26 -3.06
C GLN A 89 -13.85 17.35 -2.50
N PRO A 90 -13.07 16.26 -2.52
CA PRO A 90 -11.64 16.27 -2.21
C PRO A 90 -10.89 17.29 -3.07
N LEU A 91 -9.98 18.04 -2.46
CA LEU A 91 -9.12 19.02 -3.13
C LEU A 91 -7.68 18.52 -3.12
N GLN A 92 -7.07 18.43 -4.30
CA GLN A 92 -5.63 18.15 -4.46
C GLN A 92 -4.89 19.43 -4.84
N LEU A 93 -3.76 19.67 -4.19
CA LEU A 93 -2.82 20.71 -4.57
C LEU A 93 -1.85 20.12 -5.59
N LEU A 94 -1.85 20.66 -6.81
CA LEU A 94 -1.02 20.17 -7.91
C LEU A 94 0.39 20.80 -7.93
N GLY A 95 0.66 21.74 -7.03
CA GLY A 95 1.92 22.46 -6.95
C GLY A 95 2.00 23.32 -5.69
N GLU A 96 3.11 24.05 -5.56
CA GLU A 96 3.36 24.92 -4.42
C GLU A 96 2.53 26.22 -4.53
N PRO A 97 1.89 26.68 -3.43
CA PRO A 97 1.21 27.96 -3.39
C PRO A 97 2.18 29.12 -3.64
N LYS A 98 1.83 30.03 -4.53
CA LYS A 98 2.62 31.24 -4.78
C LYS A 98 2.34 32.28 -3.70
N VAL A 99 3.39 32.87 -3.15
CA VAL A 99 3.33 34.00 -2.23
C VAL A 99 4.21 35.12 -2.78
N GLU A 100 3.76 36.36 -2.63
CA GLU A 100 4.52 37.54 -3.03
C GLU A 100 4.94 38.31 -1.79
N LEU A 101 6.20 38.71 -1.73
CA LEU A 101 6.70 39.61 -0.70
C LEU A 101 6.42 41.04 -1.15
N ILE A 102 5.66 41.77 -0.33
CA ILE A 102 5.44 43.20 -0.51
C ILE A 102 6.39 43.90 0.47
N GLU A 103 7.45 44.53 -0.04
CA GLU A 103 8.36 45.30 0.80
C GLU A 103 7.69 46.61 1.24
N GLY A 104 7.53 46.80 2.55
CA GLY A 104 7.18 48.09 3.15
C GLY A 104 8.43 48.95 3.31
N CYS A 105 8.37 50.23 2.92
CA CYS A 105 9.41 51.22 3.19
C CYS A 105 9.31 51.78 4.61
#